data_AF-A0A7Y2XP09-F1
#
_entry.id   AF-A0A7Y2XP09-F1
#
_cell.length_a   1.000
_cell.length_b   1.000
_cell.length_c   1.000
_cell.angle_alpha   90.00
_cell.angle_beta   90.00
_cell.angle_gamma   90.00
#
_symmetry.space_group_name_H-M   'P 1'
#
loop_
_entity.id
_entity.type
_entity.pdbx_description
1 polymer ?
#
loop_
_entity_poly.entity_id
_entity_poly.type
_entity_poly.pdbx_seq_one_letter_code
_entity_poly.pdbx_strand_id
1 'polypeptide(L)'
;METRVHVPDMEPPSSITEVMVALRSQKLEPKHDKKDWGDWISFPGKQTVISIESMRGLASSATIEHAEADGDDINMKILAAFGKLGWMGSDEEGEFRLD
;
A
#
# COMPACT_ATOMS: atom_id res chain seq x y z
N MET A 1 -4.03 -0.83 13.76
CA MET A 1 -4.00 -2.19 13.16
C MET A 1 -3.05 -2.14 11.97
N GLU A 2 -2.38 -3.24 11.62
CA GLU A 2 -1.47 -3.29 10.47
C GLU A 2 -1.92 -4.35 9.47
N THR A 3 -1.76 -4.09 8.18
CA THR A 3 -1.96 -5.09 7.11
C THR A 3 -0.73 -5.10 6.23
N ARG A 4 -0.15 -6.28 6.01
CA ARG A 4 0.93 -6.46 5.05
C ARG A 4 0.32 -6.75 3.68
N VAL A 5 0.88 -6.10 2.65
CA VAL A 5 0.55 -6.38 1.25
C VAL A 5 1.81 -6.69 0.48
N HIS A 6 1.73 -7.59 -0.50
CA HIS A 6 2.88 -8.02 -1.29
C HIS A 6 2.49 -8.49 -2.68
N VAL A 7 3.47 -8.45 -3.58
CA VAL A 7 3.37 -9.02 -4.92
C VAL A 7 3.51 -10.54 -4.81
N PRO A 8 2.69 -11.35 -5.52
CA PRO A 8 2.89 -12.79 -5.59
C PRO A 8 4.29 -13.17 -6.09
N ASP A 9 4.87 -14.26 -5.58
CA ASP A 9 6.28 -14.67 -5.83
C ASP A 9 6.74 -14.69 -7.31
N MET A 10 5.81 -14.95 -8.23
CA MET A 10 6.09 -15.11 -9.67
C MET A 10 5.69 -13.89 -10.51
N GLU A 11 5.11 -12.86 -9.89
CA GLU A 11 4.68 -11.64 -10.56
C GLU A 11 5.77 -10.55 -10.47
N PRO A 12 5.91 -9.68 -11.49
CA PRO A 12 6.89 -8.61 -11.44
C PRO A 12 6.54 -7.57 -10.37
N PRO A 13 7.55 -6.99 -9.68
CA PRO A 13 7.31 -5.93 -8.71
C PRO A 13 6.70 -4.70 -9.39
N SER A 14 5.85 -3.98 -8.66
CA SER A 14 5.30 -2.71 -9.15
C SER A 14 6.28 -1.57 -8.92
N SER A 15 6.35 -0.62 -9.84
CA SER A 15 7.03 0.64 -9.60
C SER A 15 6.28 1.48 -8.56
N ILE A 16 7.01 2.34 -7.84
CA ILE A 16 6.37 3.30 -6.92
C ILE A 16 5.36 4.21 -7.65
N THR A 17 5.60 4.52 -8.93
CA THR A 17 4.69 5.31 -9.76
C THR A 17 3.36 4.58 -9.98
N GLU A 18 3.38 3.28 -10.24
CA GLU A 18 2.15 2.48 -10.40
C GLU A 18 1.35 2.43 -9.10
N VAL A 19 2.02 2.26 -7.96
CA VAL A 19 1.38 2.33 -6.63
C VAL A 19 0.69 3.68 -6.43
N MET A 20 1.38 4.78 -6.70
CA MET A 20 0.82 6.13 -6.58
C MET A 20 -0.36 6.37 -7.53
N VAL A 21 -0.31 5.85 -8.75
CA VAL A 21 -1.41 5.93 -9.73
C VAL A 21 -2.61 5.12 -9.27
N ALA A 22 -2.40 3.90 -8.77
CA ALA A 22 -3.47 3.04 -8.28
C ALA A 22 -4.20 3.68 -7.09
N LEU A 23 -3.46 4.21 -6.11
CA LEU A 23 -4.02 4.93 -4.97
C LEU A 23 -4.84 6.16 -5.40
N ARG A 24 -4.33 6.96 -6.34
CA ARG A 24 -5.08 8.10 -6.91
C ARG A 24 -6.35 7.65 -7.64
N SER A 25 -6.34 6.49 -8.27
CA SER A 25 -7.53 5.95 -8.94
C SER A 25 -8.67 5.60 -7.97
N GLN A 26 -8.35 5.42 -6.68
CA GLN A 26 -9.30 5.24 -5.58
C GLN A 26 -9.74 6.56 -4.93
N LYS A 27 -9.49 7.70 -5.60
CA LYS A 27 -9.79 9.06 -5.12
C LYS A 27 -9.05 9.44 -3.83
N LEU A 28 -7.90 8.82 -3.59
CA LEU A 28 -6.98 9.22 -2.52
C LEU A 28 -6.00 10.29 -3.03
N GLU A 29 -5.42 11.06 -2.11
CA GLU A 29 -4.40 12.06 -2.40
C GLU A 29 -3.04 11.65 -1.81
N PRO A 30 -2.42 10.55 -2.29
CA PRO A 30 -1.17 10.06 -1.72
C PRO A 30 -0.02 11.04 -1.95
N LYS A 31 0.81 11.21 -0.92
CA LYS A 31 2.10 11.91 -0.96
C LYS A 31 3.20 10.90 -0.72
N HIS A 32 4.14 10.82 -1.66
CA HIS A 32 5.29 9.95 -1.55
C HIS A 32 6.46 10.70 -0.92
N ASP A 33 6.87 10.23 0.25
CA ASP A 33 7.97 10.74 1.05
C ASP A 33 9.14 9.74 0.97
N LYS A 34 10.08 10.01 0.06
CA LYS A 34 11.27 9.18 -0.14
C LYS A 34 12.33 9.48 0.92
N LYS A 35 12.79 8.45 1.65
CA LYS A 35 13.90 8.55 2.63
C LYS A 35 14.97 7.50 2.34
N ASP A 36 16.17 7.71 2.88
CA ASP A 36 17.32 6.81 2.67
C ASP A 36 17.12 5.40 3.25
N TRP A 37 16.20 5.25 4.20
CA TRP A 37 15.91 4.00 4.91
C TRP A 37 14.54 3.38 4.54
N GLY A 38 13.79 3.99 3.63
CA GLY A 38 12.49 3.49 3.19
C GLY A 38 11.62 4.56 2.53
N ASP A 39 10.68 4.13 1.69
CA ASP A 39 9.70 5.00 1.06
C ASP A 39 8.40 4.98 1.87
N TRP A 40 7.84 6.16 2.16
CA TRP A 40 6.57 6.28 2.87
C TRP A 40 5.50 6.94 2.00
N ILE A 41 4.26 6.53 2.15
CA ILE A 41 3.10 7.22 1.57
C ILE A 41 2.19 7.71 2.69
N SER A 42 1.94 9.01 2.68
CA SER A 42 1.01 9.70 3.59
C SER A 42 -0.20 10.25 2.85
N PHE A 43 -1.29 10.49 3.56
CA PHE A 43 -2.51 11.08 3.01
C PHE A 43 -2.88 12.36 3.82
N PRO A 44 -3.12 13.51 3.16
CA PRO A 44 -3.46 14.74 3.86
C PRO A 44 -4.67 14.60 4.78
N GLY A 45 -4.53 15.04 6.04
CA GLY A 45 -5.62 14.99 7.03
C GLY A 45 -5.91 13.58 7.57
N LYS A 46 -5.00 12.63 7.32
CA LYS A 46 -5.11 11.24 7.75
C LYS A 46 -3.86 10.83 8.54
N GLN A 47 -4.05 9.89 9.45
CA GLN A 47 -3.00 9.27 10.26
C GLN A 47 -2.58 7.90 9.72
N THR A 48 -3.41 7.25 8.89
CA THR A 48 -3.06 6.04 8.16
C THR A 48 -1.91 6.33 7.21
N VAL A 49 -0.89 5.46 7.24
CA VAL A 49 0.30 5.57 6.39
C VAL A 49 0.64 4.22 5.76
N ILE A 50 1.42 4.25 4.67
CA ILE A 50 1.93 3.05 4.03
C ILE A 50 3.45 3.14 4.02
N SER A 51 4.13 2.18 4.64
CA SER A 51 5.56 1.99 4.48
C SER A 51 5.82 1.02 3.34
N ILE A 52 6.63 1.43 2.37
CA ILE A 52 6.94 0.65 1.17
C ILE A 52 8.38 0.18 1.23
N GLU A 53 8.56 -1.14 1.11
CA GLU A 53 9.85 -1.76 0.90
C GLU A 53 10.16 -1.70 -0.60
N SER A 54 10.95 -0.69 -0.99
CA SER A 54 11.37 -0.50 -2.38
C SER A 54 12.88 -0.68 -2.54
N MET A 55 13.28 -1.35 -3.62
CA MET A 55 14.67 -1.48 -4.03
C MET A 55 14.82 -0.91 -5.45
N ARG A 56 15.58 0.18 -5.57
CA ARG A 56 15.79 0.90 -6.86
C ARG A 56 14.48 1.37 -7.52
N GLY A 57 13.45 1.70 -6.72
CA GLY A 57 12.16 2.21 -7.20
C GLY A 57 11.14 1.14 -7.58
N LEU A 58 11.46 -0.14 -7.38
CA LEU A 58 10.56 -1.27 -7.50
C LEU A 58 10.13 -1.73 -6.11
N ALA A 59 8.85 -1.97 -5.92
CA ALA A 59 8.23 -2.39 -4.67
C ALA A 59 7.59 -3.77 -4.84
N SER A 60 7.88 -4.66 -3.89
CA SER A 60 7.32 -6.00 -3.81
C SER A 60 6.50 -6.23 -2.55
N SER A 61 6.61 -5.34 -1.57
CA SER A 61 5.93 -5.42 -0.28
C SER A 61 5.70 -4.04 0.32
N ALA A 62 4.65 -3.93 1.13
CA ALA A 62 4.34 -2.74 1.91
C ALA A 62 3.58 -3.12 3.18
N THR A 63 3.69 -2.28 4.20
CA THR A 63 2.87 -2.37 5.41
C THR A 63 1.97 -1.15 5.48
N ILE A 64 0.67 -1.39 5.67
CA ILE A 64 -0.33 -0.36 5.86
C ILE A 64 -0.59 -0.26 7.36
N GLU A 65 -0.26 0.90 7.94
CA GLU A 65 -0.51 1.20 9.34
C GLU A 65 -1.83 1.97 9.45
N HIS A 66 -2.88 1.29 9.91
CA HIS A 66 -4.23 1.83 9.99
C HIS A 66 -4.45 2.63 11.28
N ALA A 67 -4.90 3.87 11.13
CA ALA A 67 -5.37 4.69 12.23
C ALA A 67 -6.90 4.61 12.37
N GLU A 68 -7.39 4.18 13.53
CA GLU A 68 -8.83 4.04 13.81
C GLU A 68 -9.61 5.36 13.59
N ALA A 69 -8.97 6.49 13.87
CA ALA A 69 -9.56 7.82 13.72
C ALA A 69 -9.92 8.18 12.26
N ASP A 70 -9.31 7.53 11.27
CA ASP A 70 -9.54 7.83 9.86
C ASP A 70 -10.75 7.12 9.26
N GLY A 71 -11.31 6.15 10.00
CA GLY A 71 -12.39 5.27 9.57
C GLY A 71 -11.98 4.23 8.53
N ASP A 72 -12.89 3.30 8.23
CA ASP A 72 -12.57 2.15 7.38
C ASP A 72 -12.51 2.48 5.87
N ASP A 73 -13.13 3.58 5.43
CA ASP A 73 -13.21 3.95 4.02
C ASP A 73 -11.82 4.13 3.38
N ILE A 74 -10.86 4.74 4.08
CA ILE A 74 -9.49 4.87 3.56
C ILE A 74 -8.80 3.51 3.46
N ASN A 75 -9.03 2.63 4.43
CA ASN A 75 -8.42 1.30 4.48
C ASN A 75 -8.92 0.47 3.30
N MET A 76 -10.23 0.44 3.07
CA MET A 76 -10.84 -0.24 1.92
C MET A 76 -10.29 0.30 0.58
N LYS A 77 -10.16 1.62 0.44
CA LYS A 77 -9.58 2.24 -0.77
C LYS A 77 -8.11 1.89 -0.99
N ILE A 78 -7.32 1.83 0.08
CA ILE A 78 -5.90 1.43 -0.02
C ILE A 78 -5.82 -0.03 -0.48
N LEU A 79 -6.56 -0.95 0.15
CA LEU A 79 -6.56 -2.36 -0.22
C LEU A 79 -7.02 -2.56 -1.67
N ALA A 80 -8.10 -1.90 -2.10
CA ALA A 80 -8.56 -1.96 -3.48
C ALA A 80 -7.55 -1.38 -4.50
N ALA A 81 -6.72 -0.42 -4.10
CA ALA A 81 -5.63 0.07 -4.95
C ALA A 81 -4.56 -0.99 -5.18
N PHE A 82 -4.14 -1.67 -4.11
CA PHE A 82 -3.17 -2.77 -4.19
C PHE A 82 -3.74 -3.99 -4.92
N GLY A 83 -4.99 -4.36 -4.66
CA GLY A 83 -5.69 -5.43 -5.39
C GLY A 83 -5.75 -5.20 -6.90
N LYS A 84 -5.96 -3.96 -7.34
CA LYS A 84 -5.91 -3.58 -8.77
C LYS A 84 -4.53 -3.80 -9.41
N LEU A 85 -3.46 -3.76 -8.62
CA LEU A 85 -2.10 -4.07 -9.06
C LEU A 85 -1.79 -5.58 -9.02
N GLY A 86 -2.75 -6.41 -8.58
CA GLY A 86 -2.55 -7.85 -8.40
C GLY A 86 -1.80 -8.22 -7.12
N TRP A 87 -1.67 -7.28 -6.17
CA TRP A 87 -1.06 -7.56 -4.88
C TRP A 87 -2.03 -8.35 -3.99
N MET A 88 -1.46 -9.08 -3.04
CA MET A 88 -2.15 -9.89 -2.05
C MET A 88 -1.98 -9.26 -0.67
N GLY A 89 -2.93 -9.53 0.22
CA GLY A 89 -2.78 -9.27 1.65
C GLY A 89 -2.19 -10.48 2.36
N SER A 90 -1.52 -10.25 3.49
CA SER A 90 -1.08 -11.32 4.40
C SER A 90 -1.27 -10.94 5.86
N ASP A 91 -1.71 -11.91 6.66
CA ASP A 91 -1.79 -11.86 8.11
C ASP A 91 -1.37 -13.20 8.75
N GLU A 92 -1.72 -13.41 10.03
CA GLU A 92 -1.39 -14.64 10.77
C GLU A 92 -2.07 -15.91 10.22
N GLU A 93 -3.18 -15.77 9.49
CA GLU A 93 -3.95 -16.89 8.91
C GLU A 93 -3.47 -17.24 7.49
N GLY A 94 -2.73 -16.35 6.83
CA GLY A 94 -2.08 -16.58 5.55
C GLY A 94 -2.35 -15.48 4.53
N GLU A 95 -2.25 -15.82 3.25
CA GLU A 95 -2.46 -14.87 2.16
C GLU A 95 -3.93 -14.80 1.75
N PHE A 96 -4.40 -13.59 1.45
CA PHE A 96 -5.75 -13.34 0.96
C PHE A 96 -5.76 -12.36 -0.22
N ARG A 97 -6.81 -12.46 -1.05
CA ARG A 97 -6.99 -11.55 -2.18
C ARG A 97 -7.49 -10.19 -1.70
N LEU A 98 -7.04 -9.15 -2.39
CA LEU A 98 -7.51 -7.79 -2.22
C LEU A 98 -8.48 -7.47 -3.36
N ASP A 99 -9.76 -7.36 -3.05
CA ASP A 99 -10.85 -7.02 -3.96
C ASP A 99 -11.27 -5.54 -3.91
#